data_AF-A0A963VA65-F1
#
_entry.id   AF-A0A963VA65-F1
#
_cell.length_a   1.000
_cell.length_b   1.000
_cell.length_c   1.000
_cell.angle_alpha   90.00
_cell.angle_beta   90.00
_cell.angle_gamma   90.00
#
_symmetry.space_group_name_H-M   'P 1'
#
loop_
_entity.id
_entity.type
_entity.pdbx_description
1 polymer ?
#
loop_
_entity_poly.entity_id
_entity_poly.type
_entity_poly.pdbx_seq_one_letter_code
_entity_poly.pdbx_strand_id
1 'polypeptide(L)'
;MTPVVPPRLHVLTARDCAAALVLRRGPGRWVAAIGWDRDSAGISLGQWFHGRIYEHRCDLSPDGRHFISFAGKGGTRWWTAVSRAPWLTAIALVPQDSTWGGGGAFAAPGQVWLNGSGSSDALPRGELHPAPPDAFPHSTDGFHTGGTYAALMQARGWRHLGGASYDAVLCRDLPGAGRIELSFALRAPGRAIVSNRYTLIDADGARKQTG
;
A
#
# COMPACT_ATOMS: atom_id res chain seq x y z
N MET A 1 25.47 12.54 -19.60
CA MET A 1 24.75 12.67 -18.31
C MET A 1 23.84 11.47 -18.15
N THR A 2 23.93 10.72 -17.05
CA THR A 2 23.00 9.61 -16.78
C THR A 2 21.60 10.19 -16.55
N PRO A 3 20.54 9.67 -17.20
CA PRO A 3 19.19 10.16 -16.97
C PRO A 3 18.80 10.07 -15.50
N VAL A 4 18.29 11.16 -14.92
CA VAL A 4 17.72 11.15 -13.58
C VAL A 4 16.44 10.34 -13.62
N VAL A 5 16.44 9.14 -13.05
CA VAL A 5 15.23 8.34 -12.91
C VAL A 5 14.37 8.97 -11.81
N PRO A 6 13.14 9.43 -12.10
CA PRO A 6 12.29 10.06 -11.10
C PRO A 6 11.94 9.06 -9.97
N PRO A 7 11.74 9.55 -8.73
CA PRO A 7 11.31 8.69 -7.64
C PRO A 7 9.92 8.13 -7.94
N ARG A 8 9.64 6.94 -7.43
CA ARG A 8 8.31 6.35 -7.51
C ARG A 8 7.52 6.74 -6.28
N LEU A 9 6.29 7.17 -6.51
CA LEU A 9 5.36 7.52 -5.44
C LEU A 9 4.28 6.45 -5.35
N HIS A 10 3.96 6.03 -4.14
CA HIS A 10 2.76 5.26 -3.83
C HIS A 10 2.01 5.97 -2.71
N VAL A 11 0.72 6.20 -2.88
CA VAL A 11 -0.09 6.99 -1.96
C VAL A 11 -1.14 6.09 -1.32
N LEU A 12 -1.13 6.04 0.00
CA LEU A 12 -2.11 5.33 0.82
C LEU A 12 -3.00 6.37 1.48
N THR A 13 -4.28 6.43 1.12
CA THR A 13 -5.23 7.34 1.77
C THR A 13 -5.88 6.65 2.97
N ALA A 14 -6.07 7.39 4.05
CA ALA A 14 -6.93 6.98 5.14
C ALA A 14 -8.39 6.92 4.62
N ARG A 15 -9.21 6.07 5.23
CA ARG A 15 -10.59 5.85 4.78
C ARG A 15 -11.56 6.87 5.37
N ASP A 16 -11.32 7.30 6.61
CA ASP A 16 -12.28 8.08 7.40
C ASP A 16 -11.78 9.52 7.68
N CYS A 17 -10.61 9.91 7.15
CA CYS A 17 -10.07 11.26 7.30
C CYS A 17 -9.21 11.71 6.11
N ALA A 18 -8.76 12.96 6.15
CA ALA A 18 -7.96 13.57 5.10
C ALA A 18 -6.51 13.06 5.03
N ALA A 19 -6.04 12.35 6.06
CA ALA A 19 -4.67 11.87 6.11
C ALA A 19 -4.34 10.91 4.96
N ALA A 20 -3.12 11.03 4.45
CA ALA A 20 -2.52 10.13 3.50
C ALA A 20 -1.04 9.93 3.83
N LEU A 21 -0.51 8.79 3.41
CA LEU A 21 0.90 8.47 3.51
C LEU A 21 1.47 8.25 2.10
N VAL A 22 2.51 8.98 1.77
CA VAL A 22 3.25 8.85 0.51
C VAL A 22 4.54 8.08 0.78
N LEU A 23 4.69 6.94 0.12
CA LEU A 23 5.95 6.21 0.03
C LEU A 23 6.71 6.70 -1.21
N ARG A 24 7.76 7.48 -0.99
CA ARG A 24 8.66 7.97 -2.03
C ARG A 24 9.88 7.06 -2.13
N ARG A 25 9.96 6.24 -3.17
CA ARG A 25 11.10 5.35 -3.43
C ARG A 25 12.10 5.96 -4.41
N GLY A 26 13.36 5.94 -4.04
CA GLY A 26 14.50 6.32 -4.87
C GLY A 26 15.27 7.55 -4.35
N PRO A 27 16.51 7.78 -4.84
CA PRO A 27 17.27 6.88 -5.71
C PRO A 27 17.69 5.59 -4.98
N GLY A 28 17.89 4.49 -5.71
CA GLY A 28 18.35 3.21 -5.15
C GLY A 28 17.37 2.53 -4.17
N ARG A 29 17.90 2.00 -3.05
CA ARG A 29 17.17 1.31 -1.98
C ARG A 29 16.70 2.25 -0.86
N TRP A 30 16.39 3.51 -1.18
CA TRP A 30 15.84 4.46 -0.21
C TRP A 30 14.34 4.62 -0.39
N VAL A 31 13.62 4.64 0.74
CA VAL A 31 12.20 4.96 0.80
C VAL A 31 12.01 6.03 1.87
N ALA A 32 11.36 7.14 1.53
CA ALA A 32 10.87 8.11 2.49
C ALA A 32 9.37 7.90 2.72
N ALA A 33 8.95 7.90 3.98
CA ALA A 33 7.56 8.00 4.37
C ALA A 33 7.23 9.47 4.63
N ILE A 34 6.20 9.98 3.95
CA ILE A 34 5.81 11.38 3.97
C ILE A 34 4.32 11.44 4.31
N GLY A 35 3.96 12.15 5.37
CA GLY A 35 2.58 12.45 5.71
C GLY A 35 2.03 13.54 4.81
N TRP A 36 0.79 13.38 4.39
CA TRP A 36 0.05 14.37 3.62
C TRP A 36 -1.34 14.54 4.21
N ASP A 37 -1.66 15.76 4.64
CA ASP A 37 -3.01 16.17 4.96
C ASP A 37 -3.65 16.77 3.70
N ARG A 38 -4.71 16.13 3.21
CA ARG A 38 -5.37 16.52 1.96
C ARG A 38 -6.30 17.72 2.10
N ASP A 39 -6.71 18.08 3.31
CA ASP A 39 -7.59 19.23 3.56
C ASP A 39 -6.76 20.52 3.67
N SER A 40 -5.66 20.46 4.43
CA SER A 40 -4.75 21.61 4.59
C SER A 40 -3.66 21.70 3.54
N ALA A 41 -3.53 20.67 2.69
CA ALA A 41 -2.39 20.44 1.81
C ALA A 41 -1.02 20.37 2.53
N GLY A 42 -1.04 20.13 3.85
CA GLY A 42 0.17 20.04 4.68
C GLY A 42 0.99 18.80 4.36
N ILE A 43 2.31 18.96 4.26
CA ILE A 43 3.27 17.86 4.02
C ILE A 43 4.23 17.78 5.21
N SER A 44 4.41 16.57 5.75
CA SER A 44 5.37 16.31 6.82
C SER A 44 6.29 15.16 6.42
N LEU A 45 7.61 15.38 6.54
CA LEU A 45 8.57 14.30 6.38
C LEU A 45 8.53 13.44 7.65
N GLY A 46 8.24 12.15 7.48
CA GLY A 46 8.39 11.15 8.53
C GLY A 46 9.83 10.68 8.60
N GLN A 47 10.07 9.44 8.14
CA GLN A 47 11.38 8.81 8.24
C GLN A 47 11.89 8.29 6.89
N TRP A 48 13.22 8.25 6.76
CA TRP A 48 13.90 7.52 5.70
C TRP A 48 14.21 6.09 6.12
N PHE A 49 14.08 5.17 5.17
CA PHE A 49 14.44 3.78 5.32
C PHE A 49 15.33 3.33 4.16
N HIS A 50 16.46 2.71 4.50
CA HIS A 50 17.35 2.06 3.55
C HIS A 50 17.03 0.55 3.47
N GLY A 51 16.27 0.17 2.45
CA GLY A 51 15.80 -1.19 2.21
C GLY A 51 14.67 -1.23 1.17
N ARG A 52 13.81 -2.25 1.26
CA ARG A 52 12.59 -2.38 0.45
C ARG A 52 11.38 -2.30 1.37
N ILE A 53 10.41 -1.47 0.99
CA ILE A 53 9.02 -1.56 1.45
C ILE A 53 8.20 -2.01 0.23
N TYR A 54 7.33 -3.02 0.39
CA TYR A 54 6.42 -3.46 -0.66
C TYR A 54 5.09 -2.71 -0.54
N GLU A 55 4.97 -1.64 -1.30
CA GLU A 55 3.87 -0.69 -1.25
C GLU A 55 2.47 -1.33 -1.35
N HIS A 56 2.28 -2.33 -2.22
CA HIS A 56 1.00 -3.04 -2.38
C HIS A 56 0.63 -3.94 -1.19
N ARG A 57 1.53 -4.12 -0.22
CA ARG A 57 1.32 -4.92 0.99
C ARG A 57 1.19 -4.05 2.25
N CYS A 58 1.03 -2.75 2.04
CA CYS A 58 0.95 -1.77 3.09
C CYS A 58 -0.48 -1.21 3.17
N ASP A 59 -0.84 -0.70 4.33
CA ASP A 59 -2.13 -0.06 4.55
C ASP A 59 -2.00 1.08 5.56
N LEU A 60 -2.84 2.09 5.40
CA LEU A 60 -2.99 3.19 6.36
C LEU A 60 -4.33 3.00 7.07
N SER A 61 -4.33 3.07 8.40
CA SER A 61 -5.52 2.88 9.21
C SER A 61 -6.62 3.89 8.84
N PRO A 62 -7.90 3.55 9.07
CA PRO A 62 -9.02 4.41 8.65
C PRO A 62 -8.96 5.82 9.24
N ASP A 63 -8.49 5.93 10.48
CA ASP A 63 -8.26 7.19 11.20
C ASP A 63 -6.93 7.89 10.84
N GLY A 64 -6.10 7.30 9.98
CA GLY A 64 -4.82 7.84 9.55
C GLY A 64 -3.69 7.76 10.57
N ARG A 65 -3.89 7.17 11.75
CA ARG A 65 -2.92 7.18 12.86
C ARG A 65 -1.85 6.11 12.75
N HIS A 66 -2.14 4.98 12.12
CA HIS A 66 -1.30 3.80 12.10
C HIS A 66 -1.01 3.32 10.69
N PHE A 67 0.22 2.89 10.46
CA PHE A 67 0.71 2.41 9.19
C PHE A 67 1.25 0.99 9.34
N ILE A 68 0.73 0.06 8.53
CA ILE A 68 1.25 -1.30 8.41
C ILE A 68 2.09 -1.40 7.14
N SER A 69 3.27 -1.99 7.26
CA SER A 69 4.21 -2.14 6.15
C SER A 69 4.85 -3.52 6.12
N PHE A 70 5.02 -4.06 4.92
CA PHE A 70 5.92 -5.18 4.68
C PHE A 70 7.26 -4.66 4.16
N ALA A 71 8.33 -4.89 4.92
CA ALA A 71 9.63 -4.33 4.64
C ALA A 71 10.77 -5.33 4.83
N GLY A 72 11.94 -5.03 4.28
CA GLY A 72 13.12 -5.86 4.45
C GLY A 72 14.40 -5.27 3.89
N LYS A 73 15.52 -5.90 4.24
CA LYS A 73 16.87 -5.57 3.74
C LYS A 73 17.42 -6.57 2.71
N GLY A 74 16.61 -7.56 2.31
CA GLY A 74 17.01 -8.65 1.41
C GLY A 74 17.53 -9.88 2.17
N GLY A 75 17.81 -10.95 1.43
CA GLY A 75 18.13 -12.26 2.02
C GLY A 75 16.94 -12.77 2.84
N THR A 76 17.20 -13.16 4.09
CA THR A 76 16.21 -13.67 5.06
C THR A 76 15.74 -12.60 6.05
N ARG A 77 15.93 -11.32 5.76
CA ARG A 77 15.61 -10.20 6.67
C ARG A 77 14.39 -9.45 6.18
N TRP A 78 13.21 -10.01 6.45
CA TRP A 78 11.90 -9.45 6.14
C TRP A 78 11.07 -9.29 7.41
N TRP A 79 10.08 -8.41 7.38
CA TRP A 79 9.16 -8.22 8.50
C TRP A 79 7.89 -7.50 8.08
N THR A 80 6.83 -7.72 8.85
CA THR A 80 5.67 -6.84 8.90
C THR A 80 5.81 -5.92 10.10
N ALA A 81 5.73 -4.61 9.91
CA ALA A 81 5.78 -3.62 10.98
C ALA A 81 4.48 -2.82 11.03
N VAL A 82 3.98 -2.56 12.24
CA VAL A 82 2.99 -1.51 12.50
C VAL A 82 3.71 -0.34 13.16
N SER A 83 3.40 0.88 12.73
CA SER A 83 4.03 2.13 13.16
C SER A 83 2.97 3.23 13.30
N ARG A 84 3.29 4.33 14.00
CA ARG A 84 2.46 5.55 13.98
C ARG A 84 2.79 6.34 12.73
N ALA A 85 1.80 6.68 11.92
CA ALA A 85 2.03 7.44 10.68
C ALA A 85 2.48 8.89 11.00
N PRO A 86 3.39 9.50 10.22
CA PRO A 86 4.08 8.96 9.05
C PRO A 86 5.45 8.32 9.36
N TRP A 87 5.71 7.95 10.61
CA TRP A 87 6.98 7.36 11.05
C TRP A 87 7.09 5.90 10.64
N LEU A 88 8.32 5.38 10.58
CA LEU A 88 8.61 3.98 10.28
C LEU A 88 9.11 3.19 11.50
N THR A 89 9.27 3.85 12.64
CA THR A 89 9.61 3.20 13.90
C THR A 89 8.48 2.25 14.30
N ALA A 90 8.80 0.97 14.36
CA ALA A 90 7.84 -0.08 14.65
C ALA A 90 7.39 -0.02 16.11
N ILE A 91 6.08 -0.02 16.33
CA ILE A 91 5.45 -0.29 17.63
C ILE A 91 5.01 -1.75 17.75
N ALA A 92 4.91 -2.45 16.62
CA ALA A 92 4.79 -3.90 16.53
C ALA A 92 5.65 -4.38 15.36
N LEU A 93 6.34 -5.51 15.54
CA LEU A 93 7.22 -6.08 14.52
C LEU A 93 7.06 -7.60 14.49
N VAL A 94 6.73 -8.13 13.32
CA VAL A 94 6.67 -9.57 13.05
C VAL A 94 7.79 -9.91 12.08
N PRO A 95 8.89 -10.54 12.53
CA PRO A 95 9.98 -10.94 11.66
C PRO A 95 9.59 -12.12 10.76
N GLN A 96 10.20 -12.19 9.58
CA GLN A 96 10.02 -13.27 8.61
C GLN A 96 11.31 -13.51 7.81
N ASP A 97 11.54 -14.76 7.41
CA ASP A 97 12.71 -15.19 6.64
C ASP A 97 12.53 -15.15 5.11
N SER A 98 11.34 -14.79 4.63
CA SER A 98 10.94 -14.89 3.23
C SER A 98 9.92 -13.81 2.86
N THR A 99 9.55 -13.76 1.57
CA THR A 99 8.54 -12.82 1.03
C THR A 99 7.18 -13.47 0.76
N TRP A 100 6.94 -14.68 1.27
CA TRP A 100 5.68 -15.42 1.17
C TRP A 100 4.68 -14.92 2.23
N GLY A 101 3.58 -14.29 1.83
CA GLY A 101 2.72 -13.56 2.79
C GLY A 101 3.33 -12.21 3.19
N GLY A 102 3.12 -11.78 4.44
CA GLY A 102 3.63 -10.53 5.00
C GLY A 102 2.84 -9.30 4.55
N GLY A 103 2.95 -8.24 5.34
CA GLY A 103 2.08 -7.06 5.25
C GLY A 103 0.74 -7.29 5.92
N GLY A 104 -0.23 -6.46 5.58
CA GLY A 104 -1.56 -6.57 6.15
C GLY A 104 -2.43 -5.36 5.87
N ALA A 105 -3.50 -5.24 6.64
CA ALA A 105 -4.56 -4.27 6.45
C ALA A 105 -5.15 -3.85 7.80
N PHE A 106 -5.86 -2.73 7.81
CA PHE A 106 -6.71 -2.33 8.94
C PHE A 106 -8.18 -2.57 8.60
N ALA A 107 -8.86 -3.43 9.36
CA ALA A 107 -10.30 -3.65 9.19
C ALA A 107 -11.13 -2.46 9.70
N ALA A 108 -10.66 -1.84 10.79
CA ALA A 108 -11.20 -0.65 11.45
C ALA A 108 -10.04 0.10 12.15
N PRO A 109 -10.26 1.30 12.73
CA PRO A 109 -9.27 1.92 13.63
C PRO A 109 -8.81 0.93 14.70
N GLY A 110 -7.50 0.69 14.79
CA GLY A 110 -6.89 -0.24 15.74
C GLY A 110 -6.97 -1.73 15.37
N GLN A 111 -7.88 -2.15 14.47
CA GLN A 111 -8.03 -3.55 14.09
C GLN A 111 -7.04 -3.96 12.99
N VAL A 112 -6.00 -4.70 13.37
CA VAL A 112 -4.91 -5.13 12.47
C VAL A 112 -5.16 -6.54 11.96
N TRP A 113 -5.20 -6.69 10.64
CA TRP A 113 -5.15 -7.97 9.94
C TRP A 113 -3.75 -8.20 9.38
N LEU A 114 -3.15 -9.37 9.63
CA LEU A 114 -1.83 -9.75 9.14
C LEU A 114 -1.95 -10.82 8.06
N ASN A 115 -1.22 -10.66 6.95
CA ASN A 115 -1.26 -11.62 5.85
C ASN A 115 -0.34 -12.82 6.10
N GLY A 116 -0.84 -13.84 6.80
CA GLY A 116 -0.33 -15.21 6.77
C GLY A 116 1.07 -15.51 7.34
N SER A 117 1.83 -14.53 7.84
CA SER A 117 3.22 -14.73 8.29
C SER A 117 3.53 -14.37 9.75
N GLY A 118 2.51 -14.14 10.58
CA GLY A 118 2.73 -13.68 11.95
C GLY A 118 1.61 -13.98 12.91
N SER A 119 1.97 -14.25 14.17
CA SER A 119 1.03 -14.17 15.28
C SER A 119 0.72 -12.70 15.58
N SER A 120 -0.54 -12.42 15.93
CA SER A 120 -0.95 -11.11 16.44
C SER A 120 -0.42 -10.82 17.85
N ASP A 121 0.29 -11.75 18.49
CA ASP A 121 0.91 -11.57 19.81
C ASP A 121 1.91 -10.41 19.85
N ALA A 122 2.49 -10.04 18.70
CA ALA A 122 3.42 -8.92 18.60
C ALA A 122 2.72 -7.54 18.69
N LEU A 123 1.40 -7.48 18.60
CA LEU A 123 0.66 -6.23 18.70
C LEU A 123 0.65 -5.74 20.16
N PRO A 124 0.95 -4.46 20.42
CA PRO A 124 0.86 -3.91 21.76
C PRO A 124 -0.58 -3.98 22.25
N ARG A 125 -0.80 -4.42 23.49
CA ARG A 125 -2.11 -4.38 24.13
C ARG A 125 -2.59 -2.92 24.23
N GLY A 126 -3.81 -2.63 23.81
CA GLY A 126 -4.42 -1.29 23.93
C GLY A 126 -5.00 -0.81 22.60
N GLU A 127 -4.42 0.25 22.02
CA GLU A 127 -4.89 0.89 20.78
C GLU A 127 -4.93 -0.06 19.56
N LEU A 128 -4.16 -1.15 19.58
CA LEU A 128 -4.10 -2.13 18.50
C LEU A 128 -4.60 -3.49 18.99
N HIS A 129 -5.42 -4.14 18.16
CA HIS A 129 -5.95 -5.47 18.41
C HIS A 129 -6.14 -6.25 17.11
N PRO A 130 -6.18 -7.59 17.16
CA PRO A 130 -6.33 -8.40 15.96
C PRO A 130 -7.71 -8.16 15.31
N ALA A 131 -7.72 -8.05 13.99
CA ALA A 131 -8.94 -8.16 13.20
C ALA A 131 -9.35 -9.65 13.06
N PRO A 132 -10.62 -9.95 12.68
CA PRO A 132 -11.03 -11.30 12.32
C PRO A 132 -10.09 -11.91 11.25
N PRO A 133 -9.74 -13.20 11.34
CA PRO A 133 -8.83 -13.83 10.38
C PRO A 133 -9.29 -13.75 8.92
N ASP A 134 -10.60 -13.68 8.68
CA ASP A 134 -11.25 -13.61 7.37
C ASP A 134 -11.60 -12.18 6.92
N ALA A 135 -11.18 -11.15 7.67
CA ALA A 135 -11.46 -9.74 7.34
C ALA A 135 -10.93 -9.33 5.96
N PHE A 136 -9.85 -9.97 5.49
CA PHE A 136 -9.31 -9.80 4.14
C PHE A 136 -8.92 -11.16 3.55
N PRO A 137 -8.95 -11.30 2.21
CA PRO A 137 -8.47 -12.51 1.57
C PRO A 137 -6.98 -12.69 1.85
N HIS A 138 -6.62 -13.83 2.41
CA HIS A 138 -5.21 -14.23 2.57
C HIS A 138 -4.56 -14.38 1.21
N SER A 139 -3.29 -14.02 1.13
CA SER A 139 -2.48 -14.30 -0.03
C SER A 139 -1.16 -14.92 0.38
N THR A 140 -0.93 -16.08 -0.18
CA THR A 140 0.37 -16.76 -0.17
C THR A 140 1.15 -16.44 -1.44
N ASP A 141 0.54 -15.94 -2.50
CA ASP A 141 1.25 -15.64 -3.73
C ASP A 141 2.24 -14.47 -3.54
N GLY A 142 3.46 -14.67 -4.04
CA GLY A 142 4.55 -13.74 -3.86
C GLY A 142 4.22 -12.30 -4.27
N PHE A 143 5.05 -11.38 -3.79
CA PHE A 143 5.10 -9.94 -4.01
C PHE A 143 3.86 -9.03 -3.80
N HIS A 144 2.58 -9.42 -3.94
CA HIS A 144 1.46 -8.43 -4.00
C HIS A 144 0.17 -8.78 -3.27
N THR A 145 0.21 -9.73 -2.34
CA THR A 145 -0.95 -10.04 -1.50
C THR A 145 -2.21 -10.46 -2.30
N GLY A 146 -2.08 -10.98 -3.53
CA GLY A 146 -3.20 -11.51 -4.32
C GLY A 146 -4.46 -10.64 -4.29
N GLY A 147 -5.57 -11.18 -3.79
CA GLY A 147 -6.84 -10.47 -3.63
C GLY A 147 -6.84 -9.37 -2.55
N THR A 148 -5.87 -9.32 -1.63
CA THR A 148 -5.85 -8.33 -0.53
C THR A 148 -5.70 -6.91 -1.08
N TYR A 149 -4.81 -6.67 -2.04
CA TYR A 149 -4.64 -5.30 -2.57
C TYR A 149 -5.91 -4.81 -3.27
N ALA A 150 -6.60 -5.68 -4.02
CA ALA A 150 -7.90 -5.35 -4.60
C ALA A 150 -8.94 -5.03 -3.51
N ALA A 151 -9.01 -5.84 -2.45
CA ALA A 151 -9.89 -5.60 -1.30
C ALA A 151 -9.59 -4.27 -0.59
N LEU A 152 -8.31 -3.93 -0.41
CA LEU A 152 -7.86 -2.64 0.15
C LEU A 152 -8.30 -1.44 -0.71
N MET A 153 -8.27 -1.59 -2.04
CA MET A 153 -8.74 -0.56 -2.95
C MET A 153 -10.27 -0.48 -2.94
N GLN A 154 -10.98 -1.61 -2.87
CA GLN A 154 -12.44 -1.63 -2.74
C GLN A 154 -12.90 -0.92 -1.46
N ALA A 155 -12.22 -1.16 -0.34
CA ALA A 155 -12.46 -0.44 0.92
C ALA A 155 -12.23 1.09 0.81
N ARG A 156 -11.60 1.57 -0.27
CA ARG A 156 -11.35 2.99 -0.59
C ARG A 156 -12.23 3.51 -1.73
N GLY A 157 -13.35 2.84 -2.00
CA GLY A 157 -14.34 3.26 -2.99
C GLY A 157 -13.98 2.91 -4.43
N TRP A 158 -13.04 1.99 -4.65
CA TRP A 158 -12.83 1.41 -5.98
C TRP A 158 -13.81 0.26 -6.23
N ARG A 159 -14.27 0.09 -7.46
CA ARG A 159 -15.12 -1.03 -7.89
C ARG A 159 -14.29 -2.01 -8.71
N HIS A 160 -14.54 -3.30 -8.53
CA HIS A 160 -13.87 -4.34 -9.30
C HIS A 160 -14.59 -4.57 -10.64
N LEU A 161 -13.87 -4.42 -11.74
CA LEU A 161 -14.40 -4.62 -13.09
C LEU A 161 -14.18 -6.05 -13.60
N GLY A 162 -13.11 -6.72 -13.16
CA GLY A 162 -12.82 -8.11 -13.54
C GLY A 162 -11.35 -8.47 -13.37
N GLY A 163 -11.03 -9.72 -13.70
CA GLY A 163 -9.70 -10.31 -13.50
C GLY A 163 -9.46 -10.77 -12.06
N ALA A 164 -8.28 -11.32 -11.81
CA ALA A 164 -7.83 -11.73 -10.49
C ALA A 164 -6.32 -11.47 -10.36
N SER A 165 -5.85 -11.29 -9.12
CA SER A 165 -4.44 -11.01 -8.83
C SER A 165 -3.86 -9.93 -9.75
N TYR A 166 -2.95 -10.29 -10.66
CA TYR A 166 -2.25 -9.36 -11.56
C TYR A 166 -3.08 -8.86 -12.73
N ASP A 167 -4.15 -9.57 -13.06
CA ASP A 167 -5.05 -9.22 -14.15
C ASP A 167 -6.26 -8.43 -13.65
N ALA A 168 -6.33 -8.16 -12.34
CA ALA A 168 -7.42 -7.40 -11.75
C ALA A 168 -7.47 -5.98 -12.31
N VAL A 169 -8.67 -5.56 -12.68
CA VAL A 169 -8.99 -4.21 -13.14
C VAL A 169 -9.99 -3.61 -12.16
N LEU A 170 -9.62 -2.46 -11.61
CA LEU A 170 -10.44 -1.68 -10.69
C LEU A 170 -10.83 -0.37 -11.36
N CYS A 171 -11.94 0.23 -10.97
CA CYS A 171 -12.30 1.58 -11.40
C CYS A 171 -12.80 2.44 -10.25
N ARG A 172 -12.72 3.75 -10.42
CA ARG A 172 -13.34 4.72 -9.53
C ARG A 172 -13.88 5.87 -10.36
N ASP A 173 -15.09 6.27 -10.06
CA ASP A 173 -15.75 7.39 -10.74
C ASP A 173 -15.11 8.71 -10.27
N LEU A 174 -14.93 9.65 -11.19
CA LEU A 174 -14.36 10.96 -10.94
C LEU A 174 -15.47 12.02 -10.91
N PRO A 175 -15.26 13.16 -10.24
CA PRO A 175 -16.11 14.32 -10.41
C PRO A 175 -16.17 14.73 -11.89
N GLY A 176 -17.37 14.94 -12.45
CA GLY A 176 -17.55 15.35 -13.85
C GLY A 176 -17.74 14.20 -14.86
N ALA A 177 -18.39 13.10 -14.45
CA ALA A 177 -18.81 11.97 -15.29
C ALA A 177 -17.69 11.11 -15.94
N GLY A 178 -16.42 11.44 -15.71
CA GLY A 178 -15.28 10.56 -16.04
C GLY A 178 -15.06 9.46 -15.01
N ARG A 179 -14.14 8.53 -15.32
CA ARG A 179 -13.65 7.52 -14.38
C ARG A 179 -12.15 7.27 -14.56
N ILE A 180 -11.53 6.73 -13.52
CA ILE A 180 -10.16 6.22 -13.57
C ILE A 180 -10.18 4.70 -13.42
N GLU A 181 -9.52 4.00 -14.32
CA GLU A 181 -9.26 2.56 -14.22
C GLU A 181 -7.85 2.33 -13.69
N LEU A 182 -7.70 1.37 -12.78
CA LEU A 182 -6.44 0.89 -12.25
C LEU A 182 -6.23 -0.56 -12.71
N SER A 183 -5.09 -0.82 -13.32
CA SER A 183 -4.59 -2.16 -13.64
C SER A 183 -3.12 -2.30 -13.24
N PHE A 184 -2.57 -3.50 -13.40
CA PHE A 184 -1.20 -3.81 -12.99
C PHE A 184 -0.32 -4.12 -14.19
N ALA A 185 0.96 -3.75 -14.07
CA ALA A 185 1.97 -4.09 -15.05
C ALA A 185 3.10 -4.85 -14.37
N LEU A 186 3.31 -6.09 -14.80
CA LEU A 186 4.40 -6.94 -14.34
C LEU A 186 5.68 -6.64 -15.13
N ARG A 187 6.79 -6.47 -14.40
CA ARG A 187 8.18 -6.39 -14.93
C ARG A 187 8.36 -5.44 -16.12
N ALA A 188 7.57 -4.38 -16.19
CA ALA A 188 7.67 -3.43 -17.30
C ALA A 188 9.06 -2.73 -17.28
N PRO A 189 9.69 -2.50 -18.45
CA PRO A 189 10.97 -1.83 -18.53
C PRO A 189 10.96 -0.48 -17.80
N GLY A 190 12.03 -0.19 -17.05
CA GLY A 190 12.10 1.04 -16.26
C GLY A 190 11.08 1.13 -15.12
N ARG A 191 10.38 0.04 -14.79
CA ARG A 191 9.38 -0.01 -13.71
C ARG A 191 9.78 -0.89 -12.51
N ALA A 192 9.00 -0.81 -11.45
CA ALA A 192 9.08 -1.79 -10.37
C ALA A 192 8.61 -3.17 -10.89
N ILE A 193 8.89 -4.25 -10.15
CA ILE A 193 8.44 -5.61 -10.51
C ILE A 193 6.93 -5.63 -10.76
N VAL A 194 6.17 -4.81 -10.01
CA VAL A 194 4.81 -4.43 -10.35
C VAL A 194 4.64 -2.95 -10.22
N SER A 195 3.86 -2.38 -11.13
CA SER A 195 3.45 -0.99 -11.06
C SER A 195 1.98 -0.86 -11.38
N ASN A 196 1.35 0.12 -10.76
CA ASN A 196 0.01 0.54 -11.13
C ASN A 196 0.06 1.21 -12.51
N ARG A 197 -0.94 0.93 -13.34
CA ARG A 197 -1.27 1.70 -14.53
C ARG A 197 -2.63 2.32 -14.29
N TYR A 198 -2.72 3.61 -14.54
CA TYR A 198 -3.98 4.33 -14.47
C TYR A 198 -4.41 4.73 -15.88
N THR A 199 -5.67 4.48 -16.20
CA THR A 199 -6.30 4.95 -17.43
C THR A 199 -7.42 5.90 -17.05
N LEU A 200 -7.26 7.17 -17.38
CA LEU A 200 -8.33 8.16 -17.31
C LEU A 200 -9.28 7.94 -18.49
N ILE A 201 -10.57 7.91 -18.19
CA ILE A 201 -11.65 7.82 -19.17
C ILE A 201 -12.54 9.04 -18.93
N ASP A 202 -12.65 9.92 -19.90
CA ASP A 202 -13.53 11.09 -19.79
C ASP A 202 -15.00 10.72 -20.00
N ALA A 203 -15.90 11.72 -19.88
CA ALA A 203 -17.34 11.52 -20.01
C ALA A 203 -17.75 11.04 -21.42
N ASP A 204 -16.96 11.37 -22.44
CA ASP A 204 -17.19 10.98 -23.84
C ASP A 204 -16.56 9.62 -24.18
N GLY A 205 -15.88 8.99 -23.22
CA GLY A 205 -15.23 7.70 -23.34
C GLY A 205 -13.80 7.72 -23.88
N ALA A 206 -13.20 8.90 -24.10
CA ALA A 206 -11.82 9.02 -24.54
C ALA A 206 -10.86 8.57 -23.44
N ARG A 207 -9.84 7.81 -23.83
CA ARG A 207 -8.93 7.12 -22.90
C ARG A 207 -7.54 7.74 -22.94
N LYS A 208 -6.99 8.07 -21.76
CA LYS A 208 -5.61 8.55 -21.57
C LYS A 208 -4.93 7.73 -20.49
N GLN A 209 -3.84 7.03 -20.83
CA GLN A 209 -3.14 6.14 -19.92
C GLN A 209 -1.83 6.75 -19.40
N THR A 210 -1.52 6.51 -18.13
CA THR A 210 -0.22 6.89 -17.54
C THR A 210 0.89 5.96 -18.03
N GLY A 211 1.99 6.55 -18.52
CA GLY A 211 3.21 5.88 -18.96
C GLY A 211 3.99 5.19 -17.87
#